data_AF-A0A4R0EC43-F1
#
_entry.id   AF-A0A4R0EC43-F1
#
_cell.length_a   1.000
_cell.length_b   1.000
_cell.length_c   1.000
_cell.angle_alpha   90.00
_cell.angle_beta   90.00
_cell.angle_gamma   90.00
#
_symmetry.space_group_name_H-M   'P 1'
#
loop_
_entity.id
_entity.type
_entity.pdbx_description
1 polymer ?
#
loop_
_entity_poly.entity_id
_entity_poly.type
_entity_poly.pdbx_seq_one_letter_code
_entity_poly.pdbx_strand_id
1 'polypeptide(L)'
;MRDEISLLKKYHDYLEQFISQLEKYSDDIIIEKFLQEKEKNKVSDIYQAIRLMRGNIYQSRNISAAILQLIDNWKQEQKIFFTSSIQSELQSLETVFRGFSHVIPQANLPVFGEGGLYFLLEGSEVLLVKYKIIHGYFLVCEPLFNRLDEKIQNEINPILKQKNQEVDQLIKDLQLYKGEASSRKTKEIYKKKYVDYKKTVDIYELYIMLLVCLSVTLVLGQLFAHSFFDSLNVSNAVMIKLTIIALIATLFAYCFKQISFYRKISEQAHQTYLELEALPEFLTHLPVEKQNEIRAELAKCYFGQNLFDSIKEDSASIQEQAKANTEVLKSTSALLDVIKKQSFPQN
;
A
#
# COMPACT_ATOMS: atom_id res chain seq x y z
N MET A 1 -2.72 18.91 27.09
CA MET A 1 -3.32 19.89 26.15
C MET A 1 -3.33 21.21 26.90
N ARG A 2 -2.52 22.19 26.47
CA ARG A 2 -2.39 23.48 27.16
C ARG A 2 -3.72 24.22 26.90
N ASP A 3 -4.39 24.78 27.91
CA ASP A 3 -5.59 25.59 27.66
C ASP A 3 -5.11 26.87 26.97
N GLU A 4 -5.27 26.94 25.65
CA GLU A 4 -4.65 27.97 24.80
C GLU A 4 -5.21 29.37 25.10
N ILE A 5 -6.38 29.46 25.76
CA ILE A 5 -7.01 30.71 26.20
C ILE A 5 -6.72 30.97 27.70
N SER A 6 -5.95 30.10 28.37
CA SER A 6 -5.66 30.20 29.81
C SER A 6 -5.09 31.56 30.23
N LEU A 7 -4.24 32.16 29.40
CA LEU A 7 -3.67 33.49 29.65
C LEU A 7 -4.74 34.59 29.61
N LEU A 8 -5.65 34.55 28.63
CA LEU A 8 -6.73 35.52 28.51
C LEU A 8 -7.72 35.39 29.68
N LYS A 9 -8.07 34.15 30.07
CA LYS A 9 -8.88 33.87 31.28
C LYS A 9 -8.20 34.39 32.54
N LYS A 10 -6.91 34.09 32.70
CA LYS A 10 -6.11 34.56 33.84
C LYS A 10 -6.09 36.08 33.95
N TYR A 11 -5.93 36.80 32.83
CA TYR A 11 -5.95 38.27 32.83
C TYR A 11 -7.35 38.84 33.04
N HIS A 12 -8.40 38.13 32.64
CA HIS A 12 -9.76 38.46 33.02
C HIS A 12 -9.96 38.34 34.54
N ASP A 13 -9.51 37.25 35.15
CA ASP A 13 -9.58 37.06 36.60
C ASP A 13 -8.80 38.14 37.36
N TYR A 14 -7.65 38.57 36.83
CA TYR A 14 -6.89 39.70 37.38
C TYR A 14 -7.66 41.02 37.31
N LEU A 15 -8.44 41.27 36.25
CA LEU A 15 -9.32 42.45 36.19
C LEU A 15 -10.40 42.40 37.26
N GLU A 16 -11.07 41.26 37.41
CA GLU A 16 -12.14 41.09 38.41
C GLU A 16 -11.60 41.29 39.83
N GLN A 17 -10.44 40.69 40.14
CA GLN A 17 -9.77 40.88 41.44
C GLN A 17 -9.39 42.34 41.68
N PHE A 18 -8.83 43.01 40.67
CA PHE A 18 -8.43 44.40 40.78
C PHE A 18 -9.63 45.34 40.96
N ILE A 19 -10.70 45.16 40.18
CA ILE A 19 -11.95 45.92 40.30
C ILE A 19 -12.53 45.77 41.71
N SER A 20 -12.61 44.54 42.23
CA SER A 20 -13.13 44.27 43.58
C SER A 20 -12.36 45.01 44.69
N GLN A 21 -11.05 45.22 44.51
CA GLN A 21 -10.27 46.04 45.44
C GLN A 21 -10.44 47.54 45.19
N LEU A 22 -10.48 47.96 43.92
CA LEU A 22 -10.64 49.36 43.54
C LEU A 22 -11.96 49.94 44.04
N GLU A 23 -13.03 49.15 44.06
CA GLU A 23 -14.36 49.53 44.56
C GLU A 23 -14.40 49.83 46.07
N LYS A 24 -13.44 49.31 46.85
CA LYS A 24 -13.33 49.59 48.30
C LYS A 24 -12.87 51.01 48.60
N TYR A 25 -12.31 51.71 47.61
CA TYR A 25 -11.82 53.07 47.74
C TYR A 25 -12.82 54.05 47.11
N SER A 26 -13.22 55.10 47.83
CA SER A 26 -13.97 56.20 47.21
C SER A 26 -13.06 57.03 46.32
N ASP A 27 -13.63 57.74 45.35
CA ASP A 27 -12.86 58.64 44.48
C ASP A 27 -12.07 59.67 45.33
N ASP A 28 -12.68 60.19 46.41
CA ASP A 28 -12.05 61.16 47.33
C ASP A 28 -10.79 60.61 48.01
N ILE A 29 -10.82 59.34 48.44
CA ILE A 29 -9.67 58.68 49.08
C ILE A 29 -8.54 58.48 48.08
N ILE A 30 -8.86 58.15 46.82
CA ILE A 30 -7.86 58.01 45.75
C ILE A 30 -7.22 59.37 45.45
N ILE A 31 -8.03 60.43 45.37
CA ILE A 31 -7.57 61.80 45.13
C ILE A 31 -6.64 62.27 46.24
N GLU A 32 -6.99 62.04 47.50
CA GLU A 32 -6.17 62.42 48.64
C GLU A 32 -4.78 61.78 48.57
N LYS A 33 -4.71 60.48 48.25
CA LYS A 33 -3.44 59.79 48.07
C LYS A 33 -2.63 60.34 46.88
N PHE A 34 -3.28 60.66 45.76
CA PHE A 34 -2.63 61.30 44.60
C PHE A 34 -2.04 62.67 44.94
N LEU A 35 -2.74 63.45 45.77
CA LEU A 35 -2.28 64.77 46.21
C LEU A 35 -1.09 64.69 47.19
N GLN A 36 -1.00 63.61 47.98
CA GLN A 36 0.12 63.36 48.89
C GLN A 36 1.43 62.99 48.16
N GLU A 37 1.36 62.34 46.99
CA GLU A 37 2.54 61.94 46.21
C GLU A 37 3.28 63.10 45.49
N LYS A 38 2.91 64.37 45.74
CA LYS A 38 3.48 65.57 45.08
C LYS A 38 3.38 65.54 43.54
N GLU A 39 2.41 64.83 42.98
CA GLU A 39 2.19 64.72 41.53
C GLU A 39 1.29 65.84 40.94
N LYS A 40 1.17 66.98 41.62
CA LYS A 40 0.29 68.11 41.26
C LYS A 40 0.50 68.68 39.85
N ASN A 41 1.65 68.46 39.22
CA ASN A 41 2.03 69.13 37.97
C ASN A 41 1.65 68.38 36.69
N LYS A 42 1.01 67.20 36.75
CA LYS A 42 0.76 66.37 35.56
C LYS A 42 -0.71 66.27 35.10
N VAL A 43 -1.67 66.72 35.89
CA VAL A 43 -3.11 66.55 35.59
C VAL A 43 -3.88 67.83 35.93
N SER A 44 -4.61 68.41 34.96
CA SER A 44 -5.38 69.65 35.16
C SER A 44 -6.67 69.45 35.96
N ASP A 45 -7.27 68.25 35.89
CA ASP A 45 -8.46 67.84 36.64
C ASP A 45 -8.33 66.37 37.12
N ILE A 46 -7.97 66.20 38.40
CA ILE A 46 -7.71 64.89 39.01
C ILE A 46 -9.01 64.07 39.15
N TYR A 47 -10.15 64.73 39.41
CA TYR A 47 -11.45 64.03 39.51
C TYR A 47 -11.84 63.42 38.17
N GLN A 48 -11.71 64.19 37.09
CA GLN A 48 -11.98 63.69 35.75
C GLN A 48 -11.05 62.53 35.38
N ALA A 49 -9.76 62.64 35.71
CA ALA A 49 -8.77 61.60 35.44
C ALA A 49 -9.10 60.28 36.14
N ILE A 50 -9.49 60.30 37.42
CA ILE A 50 -9.87 59.09 38.17
C ILE A 50 -11.14 58.45 37.61
N ARG A 51 -12.14 59.26 37.24
CA ARG A 51 -13.35 58.75 36.58
C ARG A 51 -13.04 58.08 35.25
N LEU A 52 -12.17 58.68 34.43
CA LEU A 52 -11.71 58.10 33.18
C LEU A 52 -10.96 56.78 33.41
N MET A 53 -10.05 56.73 34.39
CA MET A 53 -9.33 55.52 34.75
C MET A 53 -10.28 54.37 35.13
N ARG A 54 -11.25 54.64 36.02
CA ARG A 54 -12.29 53.65 36.36
C ARG A 54 -13.07 53.21 35.12
N GLY A 55 -13.51 54.16 34.30
CA GLY A 55 -14.20 53.88 33.05
C GLY A 55 -13.40 52.95 32.12
N ASN A 56 -12.10 53.21 31.96
CA ASN A 56 -11.20 52.41 31.14
C ASN A 56 -11.07 50.97 31.65
N ILE A 57 -10.97 50.78 32.98
CA ILE A 57 -10.88 49.47 33.61
C ILE A 57 -12.18 48.67 33.41
N TYR A 58 -13.35 49.28 33.68
CA TYR A 58 -14.64 48.61 33.48
C TYR A 58 -14.90 48.26 32.02
N GLN A 59 -14.56 49.15 31.08
CA GLN A 59 -14.66 48.85 29.65
C GLN A 59 -13.76 47.67 29.25
N SER A 60 -12.53 47.63 29.76
CA SER A 60 -11.60 46.52 29.52
C SER A 60 -12.16 45.18 30.02
N ARG A 61 -12.77 45.18 31.21
CA ARG A 61 -13.46 44.01 31.77
C ARG A 61 -14.62 43.54 30.89
N ASN A 62 -15.46 44.47 30.42
CA ASN A 62 -16.60 44.13 29.57
C ASN A 62 -16.16 43.55 28.22
N ILE A 63 -15.11 44.12 27.60
CA ILE A 63 -14.51 43.58 26.37
C ILE A 63 -14.00 42.16 26.61
N SER A 64 -13.22 41.97 27.67
CA SER A 64 -12.63 40.68 28.03
C SER A 64 -13.71 39.60 28.24
N ALA A 65 -14.76 39.92 29.00
CA ALA A 65 -15.90 39.01 29.24
C ALA A 65 -16.61 38.62 27.94
N ALA A 66 -16.88 39.58 27.06
CA ALA A 66 -17.57 39.32 25.78
C ALA A 66 -16.75 38.38 24.88
N ILE A 67 -15.43 38.58 24.80
CA ILE A 67 -14.55 37.72 24.01
C ILE A 67 -14.51 36.31 24.59
N LEU A 68 -14.35 36.17 25.91
CA LEU A 68 -14.30 34.86 26.57
C LEU A 68 -15.61 34.07 26.42
N GLN A 69 -16.76 34.74 26.43
CA GLN A 69 -18.05 34.08 26.23
C GLN A 69 -18.20 33.53 24.80
N LEU A 70 -17.75 34.28 23.80
CA LEU A 70 -17.96 33.92 22.40
C LEU A 70 -16.90 32.92 21.89
N ILE A 71 -15.67 33.03 22.37
CA ILE A 71 -14.56 32.18 21.93
C ILE A 71 -14.76 30.71 22.32
N ASP A 72 -15.57 30.41 23.34
CA ASP A 72 -15.82 29.04 23.77
C ASP A 72 -16.42 28.17 22.66
N ASN A 73 -17.19 28.77 21.74
CA ASN A 73 -17.79 28.10 20.58
C ASN A 73 -16.80 27.81 19.44
N TRP A 74 -15.58 28.33 19.49
CA TRP A 74 -14.59 28.12 18.43
C TRP A 74 -13.90 26.75 18.53
N LYS A 75 -13.52 26.21 17.36
CA LYS A 75 -12.70 25.00 17.23
C LYS A 75 -11.30 25.23 17.83
N GLN A 76 -10.61 24.17 18.20
CA GLN A 76 -9.28 24.27 18.84
C GLN A 76 -8.26 25.02 17.96
N GLU A 77 -8.26 24.77 16.66
CA GLU A 77 -7.34 25.41 15.71
C GLU A 77 -7.61 26.91 15.60
N GLN A 78 -8.88 27.31 15.65
CA GLN A 78 -9.31 28.71 15.63
C GLN A 78 -8.86 29.44 16.91
N LYS A 79 -9.00 28.78 18.06
CA LYS A 79 -8.53 29.28 19.36
C LYS A 79 -7.03 29.50 19.35
N ILE A 80 -6.26 28.54 18.84
CA ILE A 80 -4.79 28.63 18.68
C ILE A 80 -4.40 29.79 17.78
N PHE A 81 -5.05 29.93 16.62
CA PHE A 81 -4.74 31.01 15.68
C PHE A 81 -4.97 32.37 16.32
N PHE A 82 -6.10 32.55 17.00
CA PHE A 82 -6.43 33.80 17.66
C PHE A 82 -5.46 34.13 18.79
N THR A 83 -5.20 33.18 19.69
CA THR A 83 -4.30 33.41 20.84
C THR A 83 -2.87 33.70 20.39
N SER A 84 -2.42 33.06 19.31
CA SER A 84 -1.13 33.37 18.67
C SER A 84 -1.11 34.78 18.06
N SER A 85 -2.22 35.22 17.47
CA SER A 85 -2.34 36.55 16.84
C SER A 85 -2.31 37.70 17.84
N ILE A 86 -2.74 37.46 19.09
CA ILE A 86 -2.80 38.47 20.16
C ILE A 86 -1.67 38.33 21.20
N GLN A 87 -0.66 37.51 20.93
CA GLN A 87 0.34 37.15 21.93
C GLN A 87 1.15 38.36 22.43
N SER A 88 1.42 39.34 21.56
CA SER A 88 2.14 40.56 21.93
C SER A 88 1.30 41.44 22.86
N GLU A 89 -0.01 41.52 22.62
CA GLU A 89 -0.97 42.26 23.43
C GLU A 89 -1.13 41.62 24.80
N LEU A 90 -1.18 40.28 24.86
CA LEU A 90 -1.19 39.52 26.12
C LEU A 90 0.08 39.80 26.96
N GLN A 91 1.26 39.81 26.34
CA GLN A 91 2.50 40.18 27.03
C GLN A 91 2.48 41.63 27.54
N SER A 92 1.90 42.55 26.76
CA SER A 92 1.74 43.95 27.19
C SER A 92 0.78 44.08 28.36
N LEU A 93 -0.31 43.32 28.37
CA LEU A 93 -1.26 43.28 29.50
C LEU A 93 -0.58 42.78 30.76
N GLU A 94 0.31 41.79 30.66
CA GLU A 94 1.09 41.32 31.80
C GLU A 94 1.85 42.45 32.50
N THR A 95 2.51 43.31 31.72
CA THR A 95 3.24 44.48 32.25
C THR A 95 2.30 45.46 32.96
N VAL A 96 1.09 45.68 32.44
CA VAL A 96 0.10 46.56 33.07
C VAL A 96 -0.38 45.97 34.41
N PHE A 97 -0.73 44.69 34.45
CA PHE A 97 -1.16 44.04 35.70
C PHE A 97 -0.05 43.99 36.75
N ARG A 98 1.20 43.80 36.33
CA ARG A 98 2.37 43.90 37.22
C ARG A 98 2.46 45.28 37.86
N GLY A 99 2.22 46.35 37.12
CA GLY A 99 2.27 47.69 37.69
C GLY A 99 1.05 48.05 38.54
N PHE A 100 -0.14 47.54 38.22
CA PHE A 100 -1.33 47.66 39.09
C PHE A 100 -1.14 47.01 40.45
N SER A 101 -0.39 45.91 40.53
CA SER A 101 -0.05 45.25 41.80
C SER A 101 0.72 46.15 42.79
N HIS A 102 1.50 47.11 42.29
CA HIS A 102 2.26 48.04 43.14
C HIS A 102 1.34 49.08 43.78
N VAL A 103 0.34 49.52 43.03
CA VAL A 103 -0.57 50.57 43.48
C VAL A 103 -1.65 50.01 44.43
N ILE A 104 -2.06 48.76 44.23
CA ILE A 104 -3.01 48.06 45.11
C ILE A 104 -2.42 46.70 45.53
N PRO A 105 -1.52 46.66 46.53
CA PRO A 105 -0.85 45.42 46.98
C PRO A 105 -1.83 44.34 47.47
N GLN A 106 -2.99 44.79 47.97
CA GLN A 106 -4.06 43.94 48.50
C GLN A 106 -4.82 43.17 47.41
N ALA A 107 -4.57 43.46 46.13
CA ALA A 107 -5.13 42.73 45.00
C ALA A 107 -4.46 41.38 44.74
N ASN A 108 -3.41 41.00 45.49
CA ASN A 108 -2.69 39.72 45.32
C ASN A 108 -2.21 39.45 43.87
N LEU A 109 -1.89 40.51 43.13
CA LEU A 109 -1.31 40.44 41.80
C LEU A 109 0.21 40.21 41.87
N PRO A 110 0.87 39.60 40.86
CA PRO A 110 2.32 39.37 40.89
C PRO A 110 3.12 40.68 40.85
N VAL A 111 4.02 40.89 41.83
CA VAL A 111 4.69 42.17 42.13
C VAL A 111 6.15 42.20 41.65
N PHE A 112 6.52 43.13 40.73
CA PHE A 112 7.92 43.46 40.38
C PHE A 112 8.04 44.89 39.79
N GLY A 113 8.88 45.78 40.37
CA GLY A 113 9.16 47.16 39.85
C GLY A 113 8.85 48.33 40.81
N GLU A 114 8.98 49.58 40.33
CA GLU A 114 8.53 50.82 40.99
C GLU A 114 7.16 51.26 40.41
N GLY A 115 6.22 51.68 41.27
CA GLY A 115 4.88 52.13 40.85
C GLY A 115 4.30 53.14 41.82
N GLY A 116 3.57 54.13 41.29
CA GLY A 116 2.84 55.17 42.02
C GLY A 116 1.44 55.36 41.42
N LEU A 117 0.63 56.23 42.00
CA LEU A 117 -0.75 56.41 41.58
C LEU A 117 -0.89 56.87 40.11
N TYR A 118 0.05 57.66 39.58
CA TYR A 118 0.11 57.99 38.14
C TYR A 118 0.18 56.78 37.20
N PHE A 119 0.84 55.68 37.63
CA PHE A 119 0.90 54.45 36.86
C PHE A 119 -0.49 53.82 36.68
N LEU A 120 -1.39 54.00 37.66
CA LEU A 120 -2.77 53.53 37.58
C LEU A 120 -3.55 54.24 36.47
N LEU A 121 -3.31 55.54 36.28
CA LEU A 121 -3.91 56.35 35.22
C LEU A 121 -3.41 55.90 33.84
N GLU A 122 -2.10 55.98 33.61
CA GLU A 122 -1.49 55.61 32.32
C GLU A 122 -1.70 54.13 32.00
N GLY A 123 -1.55 53.26 32.99
CA GLY A 123 -1.81 51.84 32.88
C GLY A 123 -3.25 51.51 32.50
N SER A 124 -4.24 52.28 32.98
CA SER A 124 -5.65 52.09 32.59
C SER A 124 -5.91 52.43 31.11
N GLU A 125 -5.22 53.43 30.57
CA GLU A 125 -5.32 53.78 29.15
C GLU A 125 -4.69 52.69 28.28
N VAL A 126 -3.48 52.24 28.66
CA VAL A 126 -2.80 51.13 27.98
C VAL A 126 -3.66 49.86 28.03
N LEU A 127 -4.22 49.54 29.19
CA LEU A 127 -5.14 48.41 29.38
C LEU A 127 -6.28 48.43 28.36
N LEU A 128 -7.00 49.56 28.29
CA LEU A 128 -8.15 49.73 27.39
C LEU A 128 -7.73 49.61 25.92
N VAL A 129 -6.62 50.25 25.54
CA VAL A 129 -6.10 50.17 24.17
C VAL A 129 -5.79 48.73 23.79
N LYS A 130 -5.12 47.97 24.67
CA LYS A 130 -4.78 46.57 24.39
C LYS A 130 -6.02 45.69 24.28
N TYR A 131 -7.00 45.83 25.17
CA TYR A 131 -8.25 45.07 25.04
C TYR A 131 -9.05 45.45 23.79
N LYS A 132 -9.04 46.72 23.37
CA LYS A 132 -9.63 47.13 22.09
C LYS A 132 -8.94 46.50 20.87
N ILE A 133 -7.61 46.38 20.90
CA ILE A 133 -6.86 45.69 19.85
C ILE A 133 -7.24 44.20 19.81
N ILE A 134 -7.25 43.53 20.97
CA ILE A 134 -7.65 42.12 21.08
C ILE A 134 -9.08 41.92 20.54
N HIS A 135 -9.99 42.83 20.88
CA HIS A 135 -11.35 42.81 20.34
C HIS A 135 -11.40 43.01 18.82
N GLY A 136 -10.56 43.91 18.28
CA GLY A 136 -10.41 44.08 16.84
C GLY A 136 -9.98 42.79 16.13
N TYR A 137 -8.99 42.08 16.67
CA TYR A 137 -8.60 40.77 16.15
C TYR A 137 -9.75 39.76 16.22
N PHE A 138 -10.47 39.73 17.34
CA PHE A 138 -11.60 38.82 17.55
C PHE A 138 -12.68 39.01 16.46
N LEU A 139 -13.07 40.26 16.20
CA LEU A 139 -14.09 40.59 15.20
C LEU A 139 -13.68 40.21 13.76
N VAL A 140 -12.39 40.19 13.46
CA VAL A 140 -11.88 39.84 12.13
C VAL A 140 -11.73 38.32 11.97
N CYS A 141 -11.42 37.59 13.05
CA CYS A 141 -11.22 36.14 13.01
C CYS A 141 -12.50 35.37 12.65
N GLU A 142 -13.66 35.71 13.23
CA GLU A 142 -14.92 35.00 12.97
C GLU A 142 -15.31 34.97 11.47
N PRO A 143 -15.39 36.10 10.74
CA PRO A 143 -15.70 36.07 9.30
C PRO A 143 -14.60 35.40 8.47
N LEU A 144 -13.33 35.50 8.88
CA LEU A 144 -12.23 34.79 8.21
C LEU A 144 -12.39 33.27 8.31
N PHE A 145 -12.70 32.76 9.51
CA PHE A 145 -12.92 31.33 9.72
C PHE A 145 -14.13 30.83 8.95
N ASN A 146 -15.23 31.58 8.91
CA ASN A 146 -16.41 31.21 8.13
C ASN A 146 -16.10 31.11 6.63
N ARG A 147 -15.36 32.08 6.07
CA ARG A 147 -14.91 32.03 4.67
C ARG A 147 -13.96 30.88 4.39
N LEU A 148 -13.08 30.56 5.33
CA LEU A 148 -12.15 29.45 5.19
C LEU A 148 -12.89 28.11 5.19
N ASP A 149 -13.81 27.92 6.14
CA ASP A 149 -14.66 26.73 6.22
C ASP A 149 -15.51 26.58 4.94
N GLU A 150 -16.09 27.67 4.44
CA GLU A 150 -16.83 27.67 3.16
C GLU A 150 -15.95 27.24 1.99
N LYS A 151 -14.73 27.80 1.87
CA LYS A 151 -13.80 27.46 0.79
C LYS A 151 -13.35 26.00 0.86
N ILE A 152 -13.10 25.49 2.06
CA ILE A 152 -12.75 24.08 2.27
C ILE A 152 -13.89 23.18 1.81
N GLN A 153 -15.15 23.50 2.18
CA GLN A 153 -16.30 22.67 1.85
C GLN A 153 -16.70 22.73 0.37
N ASN A 154 -16.64 23.92 -0.24
CA ASN A 154 -17.18 24.15 -1.58
C ASN A 154 -16.14 23.95 -2.69
N GLU A 155 -14.86 24.16 -2.41
CA GLU A 155 -13.80 24.04 -3.42
C GLU A 155 -12.89 22.84 -3.15
N ILE A 156 -12.27 22.79 -1.97
CA ILE A 156 -11.20 21.82 -1.69
C ILE A 156 -11.73 20.39 -1.60
N ASN A 157 -12.80 20.17 -0.82
CA ASN A 157 -13.37 18.85 -0.61
C ASN A 157 -13.89 18.21 -1.92
N PRO A 158 -14.62 18.93 -2.80
CA PRO A 158 -15.05 18.38 -4.09
C PRO A 158 -13.88 18.03 -5.00
N ILE A 159 -12.86 18.90 -5.10
CA ILE A 159 -11.67 18.64 -5.92
C ILE A 159 -10.93 17.39 -5.42
N LEU A 160 -10.73 17.26 -4.10
CA LEU A 160 -10.11 16.08 -3.52
C LEU A 160 -10.93 14.81 -3.77
N LYS A 161 -12.27 14.90 -3.64
CA LYS A 161 -13.17 13.77 -3.91
C LYS A 161 -13.10 13.33 -5.37
N GLN A 162 -13.10 14.28 -6.31
CA GLN A 162 -12.94 14.01 -7.73
C GLN A 162 -11.58 13.36 -8.02
N LYS A 163 -10.49 13.88 -7.46
CA LYS A 163 -9.15 13.32 -7.65
C LYS A 163 -9.02 11.91 -7.08
N ASN A 164 -9.63 11.64 -5.92
CA ASN A 164 -9.67 10.30 -5.36
C ASN A 164 -10.45 9.33 -6.27
N GLN A 165 -11.57 9.77 -6.84
CA GLN A 165 -12.32 8.96 -7.81
C GLN A 165 -11.51 8.66 -9.08
N GLU A 166 -10.76 9.64 -9.60
CA GLU A 166 -9.85 9.46 -10.74
C GLU A 166 -8.75 8.43 -10.41
N VAL A 167 -8.17 8.50 -9.21
CA VAL A 167 -7.17 7.53 -8.74
C VAL A 167 -7.76 6.12 -8.60
N ASP A 168 -8.96 5.99 -8.02
CA ASP A 168 -9.64 4.71 -7.89
C ASP A 168 -9.94 4.09 -9.26
N GLN A 169 -10.32 4.91 -10.24
CA GLN A 169 -10.54 4.47 -11.61
C GLN A 169 -9.24 3.98 -12.27
N LEU A 170 -8.14 4.73 -12.12
CA LEU A 170 -6.82 4.31 -12.62
C LEU A 170 -6.34 3.00 -11.97
N ILE A 171 -6.60 2.80 -10.69
CA ILE A 171 -6.28 1.55 -9.99
C ILE A 171 -7.07 0.38 -10.58
N LYS A 172 -8.38 0.56 -10.83
CA LYS A 172 -9.21 -0.47 -11.48
C LYS A 172 -8.71 -0.80 -12.88
N ASP A 173 -8.38 0.21 -13.68
CA ASP A 173 -7.86 0.03 -15.04
C ASP A 173 -6.52 -0.72 -15.00
N LEU A 174 -5.61 -0.35 -14.09
CA LEU A 174 -4.33 -1.05 -13.90
C LEU A 174 -4.50 -2.51 -13.48
N GLN A 175 -5.48 -2.82 -12.62
CA GLN A 175 -5.78 -4.20 -12.24
C GLN A 175 -6.28 -5.02 -13.45
N LEU A 176 -7.11 -4.41 -14.30
CA LEU A 176 -7.58 -5.02 -15.54
C LEU A 176 -6.40 -5.27 -16.50
N TYR A 177 -5.57 -4.26 -16.75
CA TYR A 177 -4.37 -4.39 -17.60
C TYR A 177 -3.38 -5.43 -17.07
N LYS A 178 -3.16 -5.50 -15.76
CA LYS A 178 -2.31 -6.53 -15.14
C LYS A 178 -2.88 -7.92 -15.34
N GLY A 179 -4.21 -8.07 -15.21
CA GLY A 179 -4.92 -9.32 -15.50
C GLY A 179 -4.75 -9.76 -16.96
N GLU A 180 -4.99 -8.84 -17.90
CA GLU A 180 -4.84 -9.11 -19.32
C GLU A 180 -3.39 -9.45 -19.72
N ALA A 181 -2.41 -8.68 -19.24
CA ALA A 181 -1.00 -8.91 -19.53
C ALA A 181 -0.49 -10.26 -18.99
N SER A 182 -0.91 -10.62 -17.77
CA SER A 182 -0.59 -11.92 -17.17
C SER A 182 -1.22 -13.08 -17.96
N SER A 183 -2.47 -12.91 -18.39
CA SER A 183 -3.18 -13.90 -19.22
C SER A 183 -2.50 -14.09 -20.59
N ARG A 184 -2.12 -12.99 -21.26
CA ARG A 184 -1.38 -13.02 -22.54
C ARG A 184 -0.06 -13.78 -22.43
N LYS A 185 0.72 -13.54 -21.37
CA LYS A 185 2.01 -14.23 -21.16
C LYS A 185 1.81 -15.73 -20.94
N THR A 186 0.78 -16.11 -20.17
CA THR A 186 0.45 -17.52 -19.91
C THR A 186 -0.02 -18.23 -21.19
N LYS A 187 -0.86 -17.57 -21.99
CA LYS A 187 -1.33 -18.07 -23.30
C LYS A 187 -0.18 -18.37 -24.26
N GLU A 188 0.77 -17.44 -24.39
CA GLU A 188 1.94 -17.62 -25.26
C GLU A 188 2.83 -18.79 -24.82
N ILE A 189 2.97 -19.04 -23.52
CA ILE A 189 3.74 -20.17 -23.00
C ILE A 189 3.12 -21.51 -23.44
N TYR A 190 1.80 -21.68 -23.30
CA TYR A 190 1.13 -22.92 -23.70
C TYR A 190 1.09 -23.10 -25.22
N LYS A 191 0.91 -22.02 -25.99
CA LYS A 191 1.01 -22.03 -27.45
C LYS A 191 2.38 -22.53 -27.91
N LYS A 192 3.46 -22.00 -27.31
CA LYS A 192 4.83 -22.41 -27.62
C LYS A 192 5.05 -23.90 -27.31
N LYS A 193 4.63 -24.36 -26.12
CA LYS A 193 4.73 -25.78 -25.73
C LYS A 193 3.98 -26.71 -26.70
N TYR A 194 2.76 -26.34 -27.11
CA TYR A 194 2.01 -27.11 -28.10
C TYR A 194 2.79 -27.28 -29.41
N VAL A 195 3.35 -26.19 -29.94
CA VAL A 195 4.16 -26.21 -31.17
C VAL A 195 5.40 -27.09 -31.00
N ASP A 196 6.10 -26.96 -29.87
CA ASP A 196 7.31 -27.74 -29.59
C ASP A 196 7.00 -29.26 -29.49
N TYR A 197 5.93 -29.64 -28.81
CA TYR A 197 5.51 -31.05 -28.71
C TYR A 197 5.02 -31.60 -30.04
N LYS A 198 4.26 -30.82 -30.82
CA LYS A 198 3.79 -31.22 -32.15
C LYS A 198 4.97 -31.49 -33.09
N LYS A 199 5.95 -30.59 -33.11
CA LYS A 199 7.19 -30.78 -33.87
C LYS A 199 7.94 -32.04 -33.44
N THR A 200 7.92 -32.35 -32.15
CA THR A 200 8.53 -33.59 -31.63
C THR A 200 7.80 -34.83 -32.15
N VAL A 201 6.46 -34.82 -32.18
CA VAL A 201 5.66 -35.89 -32.80
C VAL A 201 6.02 -36.08 -34.26
N ASP A 202 6.07 -34.99 -35.05
CA ASP A 202 6.40 -35.04 -36.48
C ASP A 202 7.79 -35.68 -36.73
N ILE A 203 8.77 -35.42 -35.86
CA ILE A 203 10.11 -36.03 -35.92
C ILE A 203 10.03 -37.54 -35.68
N TYR A 204 9.27 -37.99 -34.69
CA TYR A 204 9.11 -39.43 -34.44
C TYR A 204 8.31 -40.14 -35.53
N GLU A 205 7.31 -39.49 -36.12
CA GLU A 205 6.61 -40.01 -37.30
C GLU A 205 7.56 -40.18 -38.48
N LEU A 206 8.48 -39.24 -38.69
CA LEU A 206 9.54 -39.36 -39.69
C LEU A 206 10.50 -40.52 -39.37
N TYR A 207 10.88 -40.73 -38.10
CA TYR A 207 11.69 -41.89 -37.71
C TYR A 207 10.98 -43.22 -37.97
N ILE A 208 9.67 -43.31 -37.72
CA ILE A 208 8.88 -44.50 -38.06
C ILE A 208 8.88 -44.73 -39.58
N MET A 209 8.66 -43.68 -40.38
CA MET A 209 8.69 -43.79 -41.85
C MET A 209 10.05 -44.29 -42.35
N LEU A 210 11.14 -43.78 -41.78
CA LEU A 210 12.50 -44.23 -42.09
C LEU A 210 12.73 -45.68 -41.66
N LEU A 211 12.23 -46.08 -40.49
CA LEU A 211 12.30 -47.47 -40.00
C LEU A 211 11.52 -48.44 -40.91
N VAL A 212 10.34 -48.04 -41.40
CA VAL A 212 9.58 -48.82 -42.37
C VAL A 212 10.39 -48.98 -43.66
N CYS A 213 10.96 -47.90 -44.19
CA CYS A 213 11.82 -47.95 -45.38
C CYS A 213 13.06 -48.83 -45.18
N LEU A 214 13.72 -48.73 -44.02
CA LEU A 214 14.84 -49.57 -43.62
C LEU A 214 14.43 -51.05 -43.55
N SER A 215 13.26 -51.35 -42.98
CA SER A 215 12.77 -52.73 -42.87
C SER A 215 12.50 -53.35 -44.25
N VAL A 216 11.90 -52.59 -45.19
CA VAL A 216 11.65 -53.04 -46.55
C VAL A 216 12.95 -53.26 -47.33
N THR A 217 13.89 -52.31 -47.23
CA THR A 217 15.21 -52.43 -47.87
C THR A 217 16.05 -53.57 -47.30
N LEU A 218 15.96 -53.86 -46.00
CA LEU A 218 16.59 -55.04 -45.39
C LEU A 218 16.00 -56.34 -45.92
N VAL A 219 14.66 -56.43 -46.05
CA VAL A 219 14.00 -57.62 -46.62
C VAL A 219 14.41 -57.82 -48.08
N LEU A 220 14.39 -56.77 -48.91
CA LEU A 220 14.83 -56.82 -50.30
C LEU A 220 16.33 -57.16 -50.42
N GLY A 221 17.16 -56.56 -49.57
CA GLY A 221 18.60 -56.83 -49.51
C GLY A 221 18.91 -58.29 -49.16
N GLN A 222 18.13 -58.91 -48.27
CA GLN A 222 18.26 -60.34 -47.97
C GLN A 222 17.93 -61.23 -49.18
N LEU A 223 16.99 -60.84 -50.04
CA LEU A 223 16.67 -61.58 -51.27
C LEU A 223 17.83 -61.54 -52.29
N PHE A 224 18.52 -60.41 -52.41
CA PHE A 224 19.68 -60.27 -53.31
C PHE A 224 20.98 -60.84 -52.72
N ALA A 225 21.17 -60.76 -51.40
CA ALA A 225 22.35 -61.25 -50.71
C ALA A 225 22.27 -62.74 -50.31
N HIS A 226 21.40 -63.53 -50.94
CA HIS A 226 21.21 -64.96 -50.64
C HIS A 226 22.55 -65.72 -50.62
N SER A 227 23.46 -65.40 -51.54
CA SER A 227 24.83 -65.94 -51.63
C SER A 227 25.70 -65.72 -50.39
N PHE A 228 25.48 -64.65 -49.61
CA PHE A 228 26.27 -64.36 -48.41
C PHE A 228 25.76 -65.14 -47.21
N PHE A 229 24.44 -65.28 -47.05
CA PHE A 229 23.85 -65.99 -45.91
C PHE A 229 23.95 -67.51 -46.02
N ASP A 230 24.05 -68.07 -47.23
CA ASP A 230 24.25 -69.51 -47.44
C ASP A 230 25.65 -70.00 -47.04
N SER A 231 26.63 -69.10 -46.97
CA SER A 231 27.99 -69.41 -46.47
C SER A 231 28.07 -69.56 -44.94
N LEU A 232 27.00 -69.20 -44.22
CA LEU A 232 26.91 -69.28 -42.76
C LEU A 232 26.17 -70.54 -42.34
N ASN A 233 26.57 -71.13 -41.21
CA ASN A 233 25.83 -72.25 -40.60
C ASN A 233 24.35 -71.86 -40.39
N VAL A 234 23.43 -72.75 -40.80
CA VAL A 234 21.97 -72.54 -40.77
C VAL A 234 21.48 -72.01 -39.40
N SER A 235 22.04 -72.55 -38.30
CA SER A 235 21.71 -72.11 -36.93
C SER A 235 22.08 -70.64 -36.68
N ASN A 236 23.25 -70.18 -37.14
CA ASN A 236 23.71 -68.82 -36.94
C ASN A 236 22.91 -67.82 -37.79
N ALA A 237 22.57 -68.21 -39.02
CA ALA A 237 21.76 -67.38 -39.92
C ALA A 237 20.34 -67.15 -39.38
N VAL A 238 19.71 -68.16 -38.76
CA VAL A 238 18.39 -68.04 -38.13
C VAL A 238 18.44 -67.14 -36.88
N MET A 239 19.45 -67.31 -36.01
CA MET A 239 19.61 -66.49 -34.81
C MET A 239 19.81 -64.99 -35.12
N ILE A 240 20.61 -64.67 -36.13
CA ILE A 240 20.83 -63.27 -36.57
C ILE A 240 19.52 -62.66 -37.07
N LYS A 241 18.75 -63.37 -37.90
CA LYS A 241 17.45 -62.89 -38.40
C LYS A 241 16.46 -62.63 -37.26
N LEU A 242 16.37 -63.55 -36.31
CA LEU A 242 15.48 -63.41 -35.15
C LEU A 242 15.86 -62.20 -34.28
N THR A 243 17.16 -61.98 -34.06
CA THR A 243 17.68 -60.83 -33.30
C THR A 243 17.39 -59.50 -34.01
N ILE A 244 17.55 -59.44 -35.33
CA ILE A 244 17.23 -58.24 -36.12
C ILE A 244 15.72 -57.93 -36.06
N ILE A 245 14.86 -58.94 -36.19
CA ILE A 245 13.41 -58.77 -36.08
C ILE A 245 13.03 -58.27 -34.68
N ALA A 246 13.59 -58.87 -33.63
CA ALA A 246 13.35 -58.45 -32.25
C ALA A 246 13.80 -57.00 -32.00
N LEU A 247 14.95 -56.59 -32.54
CA LEU A 247 15.47 -55.23 -32.43
C LEU A 247 14.57 -54.22 -33.16
N ILE A 248 14.17 -54.54 -34.40
CA ILE A 248 13.25 -53.68 -35.18
C ILE A 248 11.90 -53.56 -34.46
N ALA A 249 11.33 -54.67 -33.98
CA ALA A 249 10.07 -54.67 -33.24
C ALA A 249 10.13 -53.82 -31.97
N THR A 250 11.25 -53.90 -31.23
CA THR A 250 11.48 -53.08 -30.02
C THR A 250 11.59 -51.59 -30.37
N LEU A 251 12.26 -51.24 -31.47
CA LEU A 251 12.37 -49.86 -31.94
C LEU A 251 11.01 -49.29 -32.38
N PHE A 252 10.21 -50.08 -33.11
CA PHE A 252 8.84 -49.71 -33.46
C PHE A 252 7.99 -49.48 -32.21
N ALA A 253 8.00 -50.41 -31.26
CA ALA A 253 7.24 -50.29 -30.02
C ALA A 253 7.64 -49.02 -29.24
N TYR A 254 8.94 -48.72 -29.15
CA TYR A 254 9.43 -47.50 -28.51
C TYR A 254 8.95 -46.24 -29.23
N CYS A 255 9.11 -46.15 -30.55
CA CYS A 255 8.67 -44.98 -31.33
C CYS A 255 7.15 -44.77 -31.24
N PHE A 256 6.35 -45.83 -31.32
CA PHE A 256 4.89 -45.73 -31.16
C PHE A 256 4.49 -45.24 -29.76
N LYS A 257 5.14 -45.75 -28.70
CA LYS A 257 4.90 -45.28 -27.34
C LYS A 257 5.22 -43.79 -27.19
N GLN A 258 6.33 -43.35 -27.78
CA GLN A 258 6.77 -41.96 -27.70
C GLN A 258 5.87 -41.00 -28.50
N ILE A 259 5.39 -41.42 -29.67
CA ILE A 259 4.40 -40.67 -30.46
C ILE A 259 3.09 -40.54 -29.67
N SER A 260 2.59 -41.63 -29.11
CA SER A 260 1.35 -41.61 -28.31
C SER A 260 1.48 -40.68 -27.11
N PHE A 261 2.62 -40.69 -26.43
CA PHE A 261 2.87 -39.84 -25.27
C PHE A 261 2.92 -38.35 -25.64
N TYR A 262 3.73 -37.98 -26.63
CA TYR A 262 3.85 -36.56 -27.03
C TYR A 262 2.58 -36.03 -27.70
N ARG A 263 1.83 -36.88 -28.40
CA ARG A 263 0.54 -36.50 -28.98
C ARG A 263 -0.48 -36.17 -27.89
N LYS A 264 -0.62 -37.01 -26.87
CA LYS A 264 -1.48 -36.73 -25.71
C LYS A 264 -1.10 -35.42 -25.01
N ILE A 265 0.20 -35.20 -24.76
CA ILE A 265 0.68 -33.97 -24.11
C ILE A 265 0.46 -32.73 -25.00
N SER A 266 0.65 -32.87 -26.31
CA SER A 266 0.40 -31.79 -27.27
C SER A 266 -1.09 -31.42 -27.30
N GLU A 267 -1.98 -32.41 -27.39
CA GLU A 267 -3.44 -32.22 -27.38
C GLU A 267 -3.90 -31.57 -26.07
N GLN A 268 -3.36 -32.00 -24.92
CA GLN A 268 -3.65 -31.40 -23.62
C GLN A 268 -3.16 -29.94 -23.51
N ALA A 269 -1.95 -29.65 -24.00
CA ALA A 269 -1.42 -28.28 -24.04
C ALA A 269 -2.26 -27.39 -24.99
N HIS A 270 -2.75 -27.94 -26.10
CA HIS A 270 -3.62 -27.25 -27.03
C HIS A 270 -5.00 -26.95 -26.41
N GLN A 271 -5.60 -27.92 -25.74
CA GLN A 271 -6.85 -27.74 -25.02
C GLN A 271 -6.70 -26.66 -23.94
N THR A 272 -5.63 -26.73 -23.14
CA THR A 272 -5.35 -25.71 -22.11
C THR A 272 -5.17 -24.31 -22.73
N TYR A 273 -4.50 -24.22 -23.89
CA TYR A 273 -4.36 -22.97 -24.62
C TYR A 273 -5.72 -22.40 -25.06
N LEU A 274 -6.60 -23.24 -25.63
CA LEU A 274 -7.94 -22.84 -26.07
C LEU A 274 -8.84 -22.44 -24.89
N GLU A 275 -8.77 -23.19 -23.78
CA GLU A 275 -9.48 -22.89 -22.54
C GLU A 275 -9.04 -21.53 -21.99
N LEU A 276 -7.74 -21.25 -21.91
CA LEU A 276 -7.21 -19.96 -21.48
C LEU A 276 -7.54 -18.81 -22.45
N GLU A 277 -7.73 -19.11 -23.73
CA GLU A 277 -8.16 -18.14 -24.75
C GLU A 277 -9.64 -17.80 -24.63
N ALA A 278 -10.51 -18.77 -24.36
CA ALA A 278 -11.95 -18.58 -24.18
C ALA A 278 -12.34 -18.09 -22.78
N LEU A 279 -11.46 -18.30 -21.78
CA LEU A 279 -11.74 -17.98 -20.37
C LEU A 279 -12.12 -16.51 -20.11
N PRO A 280 -11.44 -15.48 -20.68
CA PRO A 280 -11.80 -14.09 -20.42
C PRO A 280 -13.21 -13.75 -20.90
N GLU A 281 -13.58 -14.20 -22.09
CA GLU A 281 -14.89 -13.99 -22.70
C GLU A 281 -15.99 -14.66 -21.87
N PHE A 282 -15.78 -15.92 -21.47
CA PHE A 282 -16.71 -16.64 -20.61
C PHE A 282 -16.92 -15.96 -19.24
N LEU A 283 -15.84 -15.49 -18.61
CA LEU A 283 -15.91 -14.86 -17.29
C LEU A 283 -16.63 -13.50 -17.31
N THR A 284 -16.64 -12.77 -18.43
CA THR A 284 -17.30 -11.45 -18.51
C THR A 284 -18.81 -11.49 -18.27
N HIS A 285 -19.45 -12.63 -18.52
CA HIS A 285 -20.90 -12.81 -18.38
C HIS A 285 -21.33 -13.32 -17.00
N LEU A 286 -20.38 -13.56 -16.08
CA LEU A 286 -20.63 -14.14 -14.76
C LEU A 286 -20.54 -13.09 -13.63
N PRO A 287 -21.28 -13.26 -12.52
CA PRO A 287 -21.12 -12.44 -11.32
C PRO A 287 -19.71 -12.54 -10.74
N VAL A 288 -19.21 -11.46 -10.12
CA VAL A 288 -17.83 -11.35 -9.62
C VAL A 288 -17.48 -12.47 -8.62
N GLU A 289 -18.41 -12.90 -7.77
CA GLU A 289 -18.15 -14.00 -6.84
C GLU A 289 -17.85 -15.32 -7.58
N LYS A 290 -18.63 -15.64 -8.61
CA LYS A 290 -18.44 -16.84 -9.44
C LYS A 290 -17.18 -16.76 -10.29
N GLN A 291 -16.81 -15.58 -10.76
CA GLN A 291 -15.55 -15.40 -11.48
C GLN A 291 -14.35 -15.74 -10.60
N ASN A 292 -14.38 -15.34 -9.33
CA ASN A 292 -13.30 -15.60 -8.38
C ASN A 292 -13.25 -17.08 -7.97
N GLU A 293 -14.40 -17.74 -7.83
CA GLU A 293 -14.51 -19.19 -7.59
C GLU A 293 -13.91 -20.00 -8.75
N ILE A 294 -14.31 -19.69 -9.99
CA ILE A 294 -13.78 -20.35 -11.20
C ILE A 294 -12.27 -20.12 -11.33
N ARG A 295 -11.78 -18.89 -11.06
CA ARG A 295 -10.33 -18.62 -11.06
C ARG A 295 -9.58 -19.42 -9.99
N ALA A 296 -10.16 -19.62 -8.81
CA ALA A 296 -9.55 -20.40 -7.74
C ALA A 296 -9.51 -21.91 -8.08
N GLU A 297 -10.58 -22.44 -8.69
CA GLU A 297 -10.63 -23.82 -9.14
C GLU A 297 -9.65 -24.09 -10.29
N LEU A 298 -9.60 -23.21 -11.29
CA LEU A 298 -8.63 -23.29 -12.38
C LEU A 298 -7.20 -23.15 -11.85
N ALA A 299 -6.96 -22.28 -10.86
CA ALA A 299 -5.66 -22.18 -10.23
C ALA A 299 -5.26 -23.50 -9.57
N LYS A 300 -6.19 -24.20 -8.92
CA LYS A 300 -5.96 -25.53 -8.36
C LYS A 300 -5.68 -26.58 -9.45
N CYS A 301 -6.34 -26.52 -10.60
CA CYS A 301 -6.13 -27.47 -11.70
C CYS A 301 -4.82 -27.24 -12.48
N TYR A 302 -4.43 -25.97 -12.70
CA TYR A 302 -3.24 -25.65 -13.49
C TYR A 302 -1.97 -25.43 -12.67
N PHE A 303 -2.09 -25.00 -11.40
CA PHE A 303 -0.95 -24.84 -10.49
C PHE A 303 -0.88 -25.94 -9.41
N GLY A 304 -1.91 -26.78 -9.27
CA GLY A 304 -1.92 -27.95 -8.39
C GLY A 304 -1.81 -29.27 -9.17
N GLN A 305 -0.75 -30.00 -8.84
CA GLN A 305 -0.32 -31.39 -9.15
C GLN A 305 -1.15 -32.38 -10.01
N ASN A 306 -2.46 -32.24 -10.21
CA ASN A 306 -3.29 -33.24 -10.90
C ASN A 306 -2.87 -33.47 -12.38
N LEU A 307 -2.30 -32.45 -13.02
CA LEU A 307 -1.79 -32.55 -14.39
C LEU A 307 -0.47 -33.36 -14.45
N PHE A 308 0.32 -33.32 -13.39
CA PHE A 308 1.57 -34.08 -13.30
C PHE A 308 1.30 -35.54 -12.97
N ASP A 309 0.27 -35.87 -12.19
CA ASP A 309 0.05 -37.26 -11.76
C ASP A 309 -0.33 -38.19 -12.93
N SER A 310 -1.20 -37.76 -13.84
CA SER A 310 -1.56 -38.53 -15.05
C SER A 310 -0.39 -38.69 -16.05
N ILE A 311 0.47 -37.67 -16.18
CA ILE A 311 1.66 -37.72 -17.04
C ILE A 311 2.80 -38.53 -16.37
N LYS A 312 2.88 -38.48 -15.04
CA LYS A 312 3.89 -39.18 -14.23
C LYS A 312 3.62 -40.68 -14.17
N GLU A 313 2.36 -41.11 -14.18
CA GLU A 313 1.99 -42.52 -14.24
C GLU A 313 2.42 -43.15 -15.59
N ASP A 314 2.15 -42.49 -16.71
CA ASP A 314 2.55 -42.96 -18.05
C ASP A 314 4.08 -42.89 -18.26
N SER A 315 4.76 -41.86 -17.73
CA SER A 315 6.23 -41.69 -17.85
C SER A 315 7.04 -42.54 -16.87
N ALA A 316 6.52 -42.84 -15.67
CA ALA A 316 7.11 -43.82 -14.75
C ALA A 316 7.16 -45.21 -15.41
N SER A 317 6.12 -45.59 -16.17
CA SER A 317 6.13 -46.85 -16.94
C SER A 317 7.22 -46.90 -18.01
N ILE A 318 7.58 -45.74 -18.60
CA ILE A 318 8.66 -45.62 -19.59
C ILE A 318 10.04 -45.71 -18.92
N GLN A 319 10.20 -45.06 -17.76
CA GLN A 319 11.45 -45.07 -17.01
C GLN A 319 11.72 -46.43 -16.34
N GLU A 320 10.68 -47.11 -15.86
CA GLU A 320 10.77 -48.47 -15.34
C GLU A 320 11.05 -49.50 -16.44
N GLN A 321 10.42 -49.38 -17.61
CA GLN A 321 10.78 -50.22 -18.77
C GLN A 321 12.23 -49.98 -19.23
N ALA A 322 12.70 -48.73 -19.23
CA ALA A 322 14.09 -48.43 -19.56
C ALA A 322 15.07 -49.06 -18.56
N LYS A 323 14.77 -49.01 -17.25
CA LYS A 323 15.56 -49.68 -16.20
C LYS A 323 15.54 -51.19 -16.35
N ALA A 324 14.37 -51.80 -16.54
CA ALA A 324 14.23 -53.24 -16.75
C ALA A 324 15.01 -53.71 -17.98
N ASN A 325 14.94 -52.97 -19.10
CA ASN A 325 15.70 -53.28 -20.31
C ASN A 325 17.22 -53.16 -20.08
N THR A 326 17.69 -52.19 -19.29
CA THR A 326 19.11 -52.08 -18.93
C THR A 326 19.59 -53.20 -18.00
N GLU A 327 18.74 -53.68 -17.10
CA GLU A 327 19.06 -54.83 -16.24
C GLU A 327 19.09 -56.13 -17.03
N VAL A 328 18.14 -56.36 -17.93
CA VAL A 328 18.13 -57.51 -18.84
C VAL A 328 19.38 -57.51 -19.75
N LEU A 329 19.80 -56.34 -20.26
CA LEU A 329 21.04 -56.21 -21.03
C LEU A 329 22.29 -56.56 -20.21
N LYS A 330 22.36 -56.13 -18.94
CA LYS A 330 23.46 -56.49 -18.02
C LYS A 330 23.48 -57.98 -17.69
N SER A 331 22.31 -58.59 -17.48
CA SER A 331 22.19 -60.03 -17.23
C SER A 331 22.60 -60.83 -18.46
N THR A 332 22.24 -60.37 -19.65
CA THR A 332 22.62 -61.00 -20.92
C THR A 332 24.12 -60.86 -21.18
N SER A 333 24.74 -59.72 -20.88
CA SER A 333 26.20 -59.56 -21.00
C SER A 333 26.96 -60.45 -20.02
N ALA A 334 26.47 -60.57 -18.78
CA ALA A 334 27.06 -61.45 -17.78
C ALA A 334 26.98 -62.94 -18.20
N LEU A 335 25.85 -63.37 -18.79
CA LEU A 335 25.71 -64.72 -19.34
C LEU A 335 26.66 -64.95 -20.52
N LEU A 336 26.83 -63.94 -21.39
CA LEU A 336 27.73 -64.03 -22.54
C LEU A 336 29.20 -64.14 -22.11
N ASP A 337 29.60 -63.46 -21.03
CA ASP A 337 30.93 -63.61 -20.42
C ASP A 337 31.16 -64.99 -19.78
N VAL A 338 30.13 -65.57 -19.16
CA VAL A 338 30.19 -66.92 -18.60
C VAL A 338 30.32 -67.98 -19.71
N ILE A 339 29.57 -67.84 -20.80
CA ILE A 339 29.65 -68.73 -21.97
C ILE A 339 31.03 -68.64 -22.62
N LYS A 340 31.59 -67.43 -22.74
CA LYS A 340 32.91 -67.19 -23.33
C LYS A 340 34.05 -67.82 -22.51
N LYS A 341 33.90 -67.90 -21.19
CA LYS A 341 34.82 -68.62 -20.28
C LYS A 341 34.73 -70.14 -20.39
N GLN A 342 33.59 -70.69 -20.80
CA GLN A 342 33.41 -72.14 -20.97
C GLN A 342 33.88 -72.64 -22.34
N SER A 343 33.86 -71.81 -23.39
CA SER A 343 34.25 -72.17 -24.76
C SER A 343 35.76 -72.16 -25.05
N PHE A 344 36.59 -71.71 -24.11
CA PHE A 344 38.05 -71.84 -24.19
C PHE A 344 38.56 -72.64 -22.99
N PRO A 345 38.76 -73.96 -23.09
CA PRO A 345 39.61 -74.66 -22.15
C PRO A 345 41.02 -74.09 -22.33
N GLN A 346 41.56 -73.49 -21.27
CA GLN A 346 42.99 -73.21 -21.17
C GLN A 346 43.73 -74.54 -21.32
N ASN A 347 44.48 -74.70 -22.42
CA ASN A 347 45.66 -75.55 -22.42
C ASN A 347 46.84 -74.75 -21.91
#